data_AF-A0A0L8FNB4-F1
#
_entry.id   AF-A0A0L8FNB4-F1
#
_cell.length_a   1.000
_cell.length_b   1.000
_cell.length_c   1.000
_cell.angle_alpha   90.00
_cell.angle_beta   90.00
_cell.angle_gamma   90.00
#
_symmetry.space_group_name_H-M   'P 1'
#
loop_
_entity.id
_entity.type
_entity.pdbx_description
1 polymer ?
#
loop_
_entity_poly.entity_id
_entity_poly.type
_entity_poly.pdbx_seq_one_letter_code
_entity_poly.pdbx_strand_id
1 'polypeptide(L)'
;MSELMNVAVDDESWGEVVHLEGQMRRAERCYINELPGELIARIFQYFHPVEDQLSLLAFVCRKWRDVLKHTATLWRSLHINPTRYSYWHFSLVCSIFRVYGHHIQKLIWREQSPVYESVFSLIPRLRNLRYLRLPILWTRAVVESLAPLSNMEQVQINGGFSLTDGDLLQIAR
;
A
#
# COMPACT_ATOMS: atom_id res chain seq x y z
N MET A 1 -65.88 -1.66 48.60
CA MET A 1 -65.58 -2.32 47.31
C MET A 1 -65.64 -1.25 46.24
N SER A 2 -64.64 -0.37 46.22
CA SER A 2 -63.44 -0.41 45.35
C SER A 2 -63.74 0.14 43.96
N GLU A 3 -63.63 1.47 43.85
CA GLU A 3 -63.54 2.23 42.61
C GLU A 3 -62.30 1.82 41.83
N LEU A 4 -62.48 1.46 40.56
CA LEU A 4 -61.42 1.19 39.60
C LEU A 4 -60.94 2.51 39.01
N MET A 5 -59.75 2.93 39.42
CA MET A 5 -59.02 4.08 38.92
C MET A 5 -58.36 3.68 37.59
N ASN A 6 -59.01 3.98 36.46
CA ASN A 6 -58.42 3.89 35.13
C ASN A 6 -57.41 5.02 34.95
N VAL A 7 -56.13 4.72 35.12
CA VAL A 7 -55.04 5.58 34.66
C VAL A 7 -54.92 5.37 33.15
N ALA A 8 -55.41 6.33 32.38
CA ALA A 8 -55.10 6.44 30.96
C ALA A 8 -53.59 6.72 30.85
N VAL A 9 -52.83 5.70 30.43
CA VAL A 9 -51.45 5.87 30.03
C VAL A 9 -51.48 6.38 28.60
N ASP A 10 -51.01 7.61 28.39
CA ASP A 10 -50.99 8.29 27.09
C ASP A 10 -50.21 7.46 26.05
N ASP A 11 -50.93 7.07 25.00
CA ASP A 11 -50.46 6.27 23.85
C ASP A 11 -49.44 7.05 22.98
N GLU A 12 -49.34 8.37 23.16
CA GLU A 12 -48.40 9.25 22.45
C GLU A 12 -46.94 9.09 22.93
N SER A 13 -46.71 8.66 24.18
CA SER A 13 -45.36 8.50 24.73
C SER A 13 -44.62 7.28 24.14
N TRP A 14 -45.35 6.24 23.73
CA TRP A 14 -44.74 5.05 23.11
C TRP A 14 -44.38 5.31 21.65
N GLY A 15 -45.15 6.16 20.95
CA GLY A 15 -44.87 6.54 19.56
C GLY A 15 -43.54 7.31 19.40
N GLU A 16 -43.24 8.25 20.30
CA GLU A 16 -41.98 8.99 20.28
C GLU A 16 -40.77 8.13 20.63
N VAL A 17 -40.88 7.24 21.63
CA VAL A 17 -39.78 6.34 22.03
C VAL A 17 -39.46 5.34 20.91
N VAL A 18 -40.47 4.78 20.24
CA VAL A 18 -40.27 3.87 19.10
C VAL A 18 -39.74 4.60 17.87
N HIS A 19 -40.10 5.87 17.67
CA HIS A 19 -39.56 6.69 16.58
C HIS A 19 -38.09 7.08 16.81
N LEU A 20 -37.73 7.44 18.06
CA LEU A 20 -36.35 7.74 18.46
C LEU A 20 -35.47 6.48 18.46
N GLU A 21 -35.97 5.32 18.89
CA GLU A 21 -35.26 4.04 18.77
C GLU A 21 -35.08 3.63 17.29
N GLY A 22 -36.09 3.86 16.44
CA GLY A 22 -36.00 3.62 15.00
C GLY A 22 -35.02 4.55 14.29
N GLN A 23 -34.85 5.78 14.77
CA GLN A 23 -33.83 6.73 14.29
C GLN A 23 -32.43 6.41 14.85
N MET A 24 -32.31 5.98 16.12
CA MET A 24 -31.05 5.52 16.72
C MET A 24 -30.52 4.24 16.06
N ARG A 25 -31.38 3.27 15.71
CA ARG A 25 -30.97 2.05 14.97
C ARG A 25 -30.55 2.31 13.52
N ARG A 26 -31.00 3.43 12.91
CA ARG A 26 -30.52 3.85 11.58
C ARG A 26 -29.13 4.48 11.61
N ALA A 27 -28.65 4.95 12.76
CA ALA A 27 -27.31 5.50 12.93
C ALA A 27 -26.21 4.42 13.10
N GLU A 28 -26.57 3.13 13.17
CA GLU A 28 -25.63 2.05 13.53
C GLU A 28 -24.85 1.42 12.36
N ARG A 29 -24.98 1.96 11.15
CA ARG A 29 -24.24 1.44 9.98
C ARG A 29 -23.48 2.57 9.29
N CYS A 30 -22.31 2.89 9.84
CA CYS A 30 -21.31 3.63 9.09
C CYS A 30 -20.71 2.68 8.05
N TYR A 31 -21.02 2.89 6.76
CA TYR A 31 -20.42 2.08 5.71
C TYR A 31 -19.03 2.64 5.40
N ILE A 32 -17.99 1.80 5.41
CA ILE A 32 -16.62 2.22 5.07
C ILE A 32 -16.54 2.94 3.71
N ASN A 33 -17.46 2.64 2.80
CA ASN A 33 -17.54 3.27 1.48
C ASN A 33 -18.15 4.69 1.50
N GLU A 34 -18.75 5.12 2.61
CA GLU A 34 -19.24 6.50 2.80
C GLU A 34 -18.12 7.43 3.27
N LEU A 35 -17.04 6.89 3.83
CA LEU A 35 -15.88 7.67 4.27
C LEU A 35 -15.23 8.42 3.08
N PRO A 36 -14.77 9.67 3.27
CA PRO A 36 -13.91 10.35 2.31
C PRO A 36 -12.69 9.52 1.90
N GLY A 37 -12.20 9.71 0.68
CA GLY A 37 -11.08 8.93 0.14
C GLY A 37 -9.80 9.08 0.98
N GLU A 38 -9.61 10.23 1.62
CA GLU A 38 -8.51 10.55 2.52
C GLU A 38 -8.55 9.70 3.78
N LEU A 39 -9.73 9.44 4.35
CA LEU A 39 -9.88 8.58 5.53
C LEU A 39 -9.64 7.11 5.17
N ILE A 40 -10.12 6.67 4.01
CA ILE A 40 -9.81 5.32 3.49
C ILE A 40 -8.30 5.19 3.26
N ALA A 41 -7.66 6.20 2.65
CA ALA A 41 -6.22 6.24 2.47
C ALA A 41 -5.47 6.17 3.81
N ARG A 42 -5.95 6.87 4.85
CA ARG A 42 -5.38 6.79 6.21
C ARG A 42 -5.52 5.41 6.81
N ILE A 43 -6.65 4.73 6.62
CA ILE A 43 -6.81 3.33 7.03
C ILE A 43 -5.81 2.44 6.28
N PHE A 44 -5.67 2.64 4.96
CA PHE A 44 -4.74 1.87 4.12
C PHE A 44 -3.26 2.06 4.50
N GLN A 45 -2.89 3.17 5.14
CA GLN A 45 -1.50 3.39 5.61
C GLN A 45 -1.04 2.38 6.67
N TYR A 46 -1.97 1.71 7.35
CA TYR A 46 -1.64 0.67 8.34
C TYR A 46 -1.32 -0.69 7.70
N PHE A 47 -1.56 -0.86 6.41
CA PHE A 47 -1.30 -2.11 5.69
C PHE A 47 0.07 -2.04 5.03
N HIS A 48 0.91 -3.03 5.30
CA HIS A 48 2.17 -3.19 4.60
C HIS A 48 1.91 -3.59 3.13
N PRO A 49 2.49 -2.88 2.13
CA PRO A 49 2.12 -3.07 0.73
C PRO A 49 2.25 -4.51 0.20
N VAL A 50 3.27 -5.24 0.68
CA VAL A 50 3.56 -6.63 0.28
C VAL A 50 2.93 -7.64 1.24
N GLU A 51 3.35 -7.63 2.51
CA GLU A 51 2.90 -8.56 3.55
C GLU A 51 1.37 -8.60 3.72
N ASP A 52 0.70 -7.44 3.70
CA ASP A 52 -0.77 -7.35 3.83
C ASP A 52 -1.49 -7.26 2.48
N GLN A 53 -0.77 -7.45 1.37
CA GLN A 53 -1.35 -7.54 0.03
C GLN A 53 -2.18 -6.30 -0.35
N LEU A 54 -1.75 -5.11 0.06
CA LEU A 54 -2.50 -3.85 -0.09
C LEU A 54 -3.08 -3.65 -1.50
N SER A 55 -2.35 -4.05 -2.54
CA SER A 55 -2.82 -3.93 -3.93
C SER A 55 -4.11 -4.72 -4.22
N LEU A 56 -4.42 -5.78 -3.46
CA LEU A 56 -5.64 -6.57 -3.62
C LEU A 56 -6.89 -5.82 -3.18
N LEU A 57 -6.75 -4.79 -2.33
CA LEU A 57 -7.87 -3.93 -1.94
C LEU A 57 -8.48 -3.20 -3.15
N ALA A 58 -7.75 -3.10 -4.28
CA ALA A 58 -8.25 -2.58 -5.55
C ALA A 58 -9.35 -3.44 -6.21
N PHE A 59 -9.54 -4.68 -5.76
CA PHE A 59 -10.59 -5.58 -6.24
C PHE A 59 -11.88 -5.49 -5.40
N VAL A 60 -11.85 -4.81 -4.25
CA VAL A 60 -13.03 -4.66 -3.38
C VAL A 60 -14.11 -3.81 -4.05
N CYS A 61 -13.75 -2.59 -4.48
CA CYS A 61 -14.64 -1.72 -5.24
C CYS A 61 -13.87 -0.65 -6.03
N ARG A 62 -14.56 0.09 -6.91
CA ARG A 62 -13.94 1.16 -7.73
C ARG A 62 -13.32 2.26 -6.86
N LYS A 63 -14.03 2.68 -5.79
CA LYS A 63 -13.56 3.72 -4.86
C LYS A 63 -12.22 3.34 -4.23
N TRP A 64 -12.06 2.09 -3.79
CA TRP A 64 -10.81 1.63 -3.15
C TRP A 64 -9.66 1.57 -4.15
N ARG A 65 -9.93 1.13 -5.37
CA ARG A 65 -8.96 1.18 -6.48
C ARG A 65 -8.49 2.60 -6.75
N ASP A 66 -9.41 3.55 -6.81
CA ASP A 66 -9.09 4.96 -7.06
C ASP A 66 -8.26 5.55 -5.92
N VAL A 67 -8.61 5.25 -4.67
CA VAL A 67 -7.81 5.66 -3.50
C VAL A 67 -6.38 5.12 -3.61
N LEU A 68 -6.22 3.82 -3.88
CA LEU A 68 -4.90 3.19 -4.03
C LEU A 68 -4.10 3.83 -5.16
N LYS A 69 -4.73 4.08 -6.31
CA LYS A 69 -4.05 4.61 -7.50
C LYS A 69 -3.56 6.05 -7.30
N HIS A 70 -4.31 6.89 -6.59
CA HIS A 70 -4.01 8.33 -6.50
C HIS A 70 -3.29 8.73 -5.20
N THR A 71 -3.15 7.83 -4.24
CA THR A 71 -2.50 8.13 -2.95
C THR A 71 -1.02 7.72 -2.96
N ALA A 72 -0.14 8.64 -3.35
CA ALA A 72 1.30 8.38 -3.46
C ALA A 72 1.94 7.89 -2.16
N THR A 73 1.47 8.35 -0.99
CA THR A 73 2.05 8.02 0.32
C THR A 73 1.94 6.54 0.67
N LEU A 74 1.00 5.79 0.06
CA LEU A 74 0.86 4.35 0.28
C LEU A 74 1.99 3.53 -0.36
N TRP A 75 2.62 4.08 -1.41
CA TRP A 75 3.60 3.35 -2.24
C TRP A 75 4.98 3.97 -2.22
N ARG A 76 5.13 5.15 -1.61
CA ARG A 76 6.36 5.95 -1.64
C ARG A 76 7.60 5.17 -1.20
N SER A 77 7.46 4.35 -0.16
CA SER A 77 8.53 3.49 0.36
C SER A 77 8.09 2.03 0.33
N LEU A 78 8.79 1.21 -0.45
CA LEU A 78 8.52 -0.22 -0.55
C LEU A 78 9.66 -1.01 0.10
N HIS A 79 9.30 -1.81 1.10
CA HIS A 79 10.21 -2.71 1.78
C HIS A 79 9.84 -4.15 1.43
N ILE A 80 10.80 -4.90 0.89
CA ILE A 80 10.64 -6.33 0.59
C ILE A 80 11.38 -7.10 1.69
N ASN A 81 10.64 -7.87 2.48
CA ASN A 81 11.10 -8.51 3.73
C ASN A 81 10.93 -10.05 3.63
N PRO A 82 11.92 -10.85 4.07
CA PRO A 82 11.89 -12.31 3.83
C PRO A 82 11.11 -13.11 4.85
N THR A 83 10.51 -12.50 5.88
CA THR A 83 9.97 -13.23 7.05
C THR A 83 9.06 -14.40 6.68
N ARG A 84 8.34 -14.32 5.56
CA ARG A 84 7.57 -15.43 4.96
C ARG A 84 7.49 -15.34 3.44
N TYR A 85 8.62 -15.30 2.72
CA TYR A 85 8.55 -15.15 1.26
C TYR A 85 7.82 -16.33 0.58
N SER A 86 6.62 -16.08 0.04
CA SER A 86 5.82 -17.05 -0.71
C SER A 86 5.95 -16.81 -2.22
N TYR A 87 5.67 -17.83 -3.02
CA TYR A 87 5.83 -17.81 -4.48
C TYR A 87 5.04 -16.68 -5.16
N TRP A 88 3.91 -16.25 -4.59
CA TRP A 88 3.07 -15.19 -5.14
C TRP A 88 3.60 -13.77 -4.85
N HIS A 89 4.50 -13.59 -3.88
CA HIS A 89 5.07 -12.28 -3.58
C HIS A 89 5.81 -11.68 -4.76
N PHE A 90 6.52 -12.50 -5.55
CA PHE A 90 7.20 -12.01 -6.74
C PHE A 90 6.20 -11.38 -7.73
N SER A 91 5.10 -12.08 -8.01
CA SER A 91 4.02 -11.59 -8.88
C SER A 91 3.34 -10.34 -8.34
N LEU A 92 3.14 -10.27 -7.02
CA LEU A 92 2.61 -9.08 -6.34
C LEU A 92 3.55 -7.88 -6.52
N VAL A 93 4.85 -8.04 -6.23
CA VAL A 93 5.85 -6.98 -6.37
C VAL A 93 5.93 -6.48 -7.81
N CYS A 94 5.93 -7.39 -8.78
CA CYS A 94 5.87 -7.02 -10.20
C CYS A 94 4.61 -6.21 -10.53
N SER A 95 3.47 -6.59 -9.97
CA SER A 95 2.21 -5.88 -10.16
C SER A 95 2.26 -4.48 -9.53
N ILE A 96 2.82 -4.35 -8.32
CA ILE A 96 3.02 -3.07 -7.65
C ILE A 96 3.90 -2.15 -8.50
N PHE A 97 5.04 -2.66 -9.01
CA PHE A 97 5.92 -1.87 -9.89
C PHE A 97 5.22 -1.39 -11.15
N ARG A 98 4.40 -2.24 -11.77
CA ARG A 98 3.69 -1.89 -13.01
C ARG A 98 2.58 -0.86 -12.79
N VAL A 99 1.84 -0.97 -11.70
CA VAL A 99 0.63 -0.16 -11.48
C VAL A 99 0.94 1.10 -10.68
N TYR A 100 1.72 0.98 -9.61
CA TYR A 100 1.99 2.04 -8.64
C TYR A 100 3.44 2.54 -8.67
N GLY A 101 4.27 2.01 -9.59
CA GLY A 101 5.71 2.30 -9.65
C GLY A 101 6.07 3.78 -9.80
N HIS A 102 5.17 4.58 -10.39
CA HIS A 102 5.36 6.03 -10.50
C HIS A 102 5.33 6.75 -9.14
N HIS A 103 4.79 6.14 -8.08
CA HIS A 103 4.81 6.70 -6.73
C HIS A 103 6.04 6.27 -5.92
N ILE A 104 6.74 5.21 -6.35
CA ILE A 104 7.84 4.61 -5.58
C ILE A 104 9.06 5.52 -5.67
N GLN A 105 9.53 5.96 -4.51
CA GLN A 105 10.75 6.77 -4.35
C GLN A 105 11.85 6.01 -3.61
N LYS A 106 11.47 5.07 -2.74
CA LYS A 106 12.40 4.28 -1.94
C LYS A 106 12.09 2.80 -2.10
N LEU A 107 13.06 2.04 -2.57
CA LEU A 107 12.96 0.60 -2.74
C LEU A 107 14.05 -0.09 -1.94
N ILE A 108 13.64 -0.91 -0.97
CA ILE A 108 14.55 -1.61 -0.07
C ILE A 108 14.22 -3.10 -0.11
N TRP A 109 15.10 -3.90 -0.68
CA TRP A 109 15.13 -5.32 -0.36
C TRP A 109 15.93 -5.54 0.93
N ARG A 110 15.31 -6.16 1.93
CA ARG A 110 15.99 -6.57 3.16
C ARG A 110 16.90 -7.77 2.90
N GLU A 111 17.91 -7.91 3.74
CA GLU A 111 18.84 -9.04 3.72
C GLU A 111 18.08 -10.37 3.67
N GLN A 112 18.64 -11.36 2.98
CA GLN A 112 18.08 -12.71 2.81
C GLN A 112 16.78 -12.79 1.98
N SER A 113 16.24 -11.67 1.50
CA SER A 113 15.12 -11.68 0.54
C SER A 113 15.59 -12.13 -0.84
N PRO A 114 14.88 -13.07 -1.50
CA PRO A 114 15.19 -13.42 -2.88
C PRO A 114 14.96 -12.21 -3.79
N VAL A 115 15.97 -11.90 -4.61
CA VAL A 115 15.91 -10.91 -5.68
C VAL A 115 15.98 -11.68 -6.99
N TYR A 116 14.86 -11.75 -7.70
CA TYR A 116 14.79 -12.43 -9.00
C TYR A 116 15.31 -11.49 -10.10
N GLU A 117 16.12 -12.00 -11.02
CA GLU A 117 16.71 -11.18 -12.09
C GLU A 117 15.68 -10.42 -12.93
N SER A 118 14.50 -11.01 -13.12
CA SER A 118 13.38 -10.40 -13.82
C SER A 118 12.96 -9.04 -13.25
N VAL A 119 13.22 -8.74 -11.97
CA VAL A 119 12.92 -7.41 -11.39
C VAL A 119 13.80 -6.30 -12.00
N PHE A 120 14.99 -6.62 -12.50
CA PHE A 120 15.88 -5.64 -13.15
C PHE A 120 15.31 -5.09 -14.45
N SER A 121 14.36 -5.79 -15.08
CA SER A 121 13.60 -5.24 -16.22
C SER A 121 12.51 -4.23 -15.80
N LEU A 122 12.12 -4.22 -14.52
CA LEU A 122 11.03 -3.41 -13.98
C LEU A 122 11.52 -2.19 -13.19
N ILE A 123 12.60 -2.34 -12.42
CA ILE A 123 13.17 -1.26 -11.62
C ILE A 123 13.45 0.01 -12.45
N PRO A 124 13.97 -0.06 -13.69
CA PRO A 124 14.23 1.14 -14.50
C PRO A 124 12.97 1.93 -14.88
N ARG A 125 11.78 1.33 -14.72
CA ARG A 125 10.50 2.00 -14.96
C ARG A 125 10.02 2.82 -13.76
N LEU A 126 10.67 2.68 -12.61
CA LEU A 126 10.40 3.43 -11.39
C LEU A 126 11.05 4.83 -11.50
N ARG A 127 10.50 5.68 -12.37
CA ARG A 127 11.12 6.97 -12.76
C ARG A 127 11.36 7.95 -11.60
N ASN A 128 10.63 7.80 -10.49
CA ASN A 128 10.76 8.64 -9.31
C ASN A 128 11.63 8.01 -8.22
N LEU A 129 12.28 6.88 -8.50
CA LEU A 129 13.14 6.20 -7.56
C LEU A 129 14.36 7.05 -7.24
N ARG A 130 14.60 7.24 -5.94
CA ARG A 130 15.69 8.04 -5.36
C ARG A 130 16.59 7.19 -4.48
N TYR A 131 16.03 6.19 -3.82
CA TYR A 131 16.76 5.30 -2.93
C TYR A 131 16.59 3.84 -3.37
N LEU A 132 17.70 3.15 -3.58
CA LEU A 132 17.73 1.73 -3.94
C LEU A 132 18.70 0.96 -3.03
N ARG A 133 18.18 -0.06 -2.34
CA ARG A 133 18.99 -1.07 -1.65
C ARG A 133 18.63 -2.45 -2.17
N LEU A 134 19.62 -3.18 -2.67
CA LEU A 134 19.49 -4.56 -3.09
C LEU A 134 20.54 -5.44 -2.37
N PRO A 135 20.15 -6.55 -1.74
CA PRO A 135 21.03 -7.47 -1.01
C PRO A 135 21.67 -8.48 -1.97
N ILE A 136 22.15 -8.03 -3.13
CA ILE A 136 22.82 -8.87 -4.13
C ILE A 136 24.26 -8.45 -4.33
N LEU A 137 25.05 -9.34 -4.91
CA LEU A 137 26.34 -8.97 -5.49
C LEU A 137 26.10 -8.15 -6.76
N TRP A 138 26.70 -6.98 -6.81
CA TRP A 138 26.58 -6.11 -7.96
C TRP A 138 27.50 -6.58 -9.09
N THR A 139 26.92 -6.67 -10.28
CA THR A 139 27.63 -7.02 -11.52
C THR A 139 27.41 -5.90 -12.54
N ARG A 140 28.25 -5.87 -13.58
CA ARG A 140 28.09 -4.91 -14.67
C ARG A 140 26.71 -4.98 -15.34
N ALA A 141 26.13 -6.17 -15.50
CA ALA A 141 24.79 -6.33 -16.05
C ALA A 141 23.71 -5.66 -15.19
N VAL A 142 23.83 -5.72 -13.86
CA VAL A 142 22.92 -5.01 -12.94
C VAL A 142 23.09 -3.51 -13.09
N VAL A 143 24.33 -3.01 -13.12
CA VAL A 143 24.63 -1.60 -13.34
C VAL A 143 23.99 -1.09 -14.64
N GLU A 144 24.25 -1.77 -15.76
CA GLU A 144 23.71 -1.42 -17.07
C GLU A 144 22.18 -1.43 -17.09
N SER A 145 21.55 -2.40 -16.39
CA SER A 145 20.09 -2.45 -16.28
C SER A 145 19.52 -1.23 -15.54
N LEU A 146 20.24 -0.70 -14.55
CA LEU A 146 19.80 0.40 -13.69
C LEU A 146 20.20 1.79 -14.21
N ALA A 147 21.13 1.86 -15.17
CA ALA A 147 21.62 3.10 -15.78
C ALA A 147 20.53 4.07 -16.30
N PRO A 148 19.31 3.63 -16.72
CA PRO A 148 18.25 4.56 -17.12
C PRO A 148 17.63 5.38 -15.97
N LEU A 149 17.92 5.04 -14.70
CA LEU A 149 17.43 5.78 -13.54
C LEU A 149 18.19 7.10 -13.41
N SER A 150 17.49 8.24 -13.51
CA SER A 150 18.09 9.58 -13.55
C SER A 150 17.82 10.43 -12.30
N ASN A 151 17.01 9.93 -11.36
CA ASN A 151 16.65 10.63 -10.13
C ASN A 151 17.26 9.98 -8.89
N MET A 152 18.29 9.14 -9.07
CA MET A 152 18.89 8.39 -7.96
C MET A 152 19.71 9.32 -7.06
N GLU A 153 19.35 9.34 -5.78
CA GLU A 153 20.04 10.10 -4.73
C GLU A 153 20.94 9.17 -3.90
N GLN A 154 20.51 7.92 -3.68
CA GLN A 154 21.23 6.96 -2.87
C GLN A 154 21.10 5.53 -3.40
N VAL A 155 22.24 4.89 -3.61
CA VAL A 155 22.33 3.47 -3.97
C VAL A 155 23.19 2.77 -2.93
N GLN A 156 22.67 1.66 -2.40
CA GLN A 156 23.48 0.77 -1.59
C GLN A 156 23.99 -0.39 -2.45
N ILE A 157 25.31 -0.41 -2.63
CA ILE A 157 26.04 -1.44 -3.34
C ILE A 157 26.64 -2.40 -2.31
N ASN A 158 26.24 -3.67 -2.37
CA ASN A 158 26.80 -4.74 -1.52
C ASN A 158 27.75 -5.60 -2.37
N GLY A 159 29.04 -5.60 -2.03
CA GLY A 159 30.05 -6.25 -2.89
C GLY A 159 30.18 -5.54 -4.24
N GLY A 160 30.80 -6.21 -5.23
CA GLY A 160 31.07 -5.61 -6.55
C GLY A 160 32.56 -5.38 -6.82
N PHE A 161 33.42 -6.29 -6.36
CA PHE A 161 34.88 -6.21 -6.53
C PHE A 161 35.35 -6.15 -7.99
N SER A 162 34.48 -6.50 -8.94
CA SER A 162 34.74 -6.40 -10.38
C SER A 162 34.22 -5.12 -11.03
N LEU A 163 33.54 -4.24 -10.28
CA LEU A 163 33.06 -2.96 -10.79
C LEU A 163 34.20 -1.96 -10.86
N THR A 164 34.24 -1.23 -11.96
CA THR A 164 35.16 -0.12 -12.16
C THR A 164 34.47 1.22 -11.86
N ASP A 165 35.25 2.28 -11.68
CA ASP A 165 34.70 3.64 -11.51
C ASP A 165 33.78 4.04 -12.68
N GLY A 166 34.08 3.57 -13.90
CA GLY A 166 33.26 3.80 -15.08
C GLY A 166 31.88 3.17 -14.99
N ASP A 167 31.74 2.03 -14.31
CA ASP A 167 30.46 1.37 -14.07
C ASP A 167 29.65 2.18 -13.02
N LEU A 168 30.30 2.64 -11.95
CA LEU A 168 29.65 3.43 -10.90
C LEU A 168 29.13 4.78 -11.43
N LEU A 169 29.87 5.40 -12.36
CA LEU A 169 29.45 6.64 -13.04
C LEU A 169 28.19 6.49 -13.90
N GLN A 170 27.77 5.28 -14.26
CA GLN A 170 26.54 5.08 -15.02
C GLN A 170 25.28 5.21 -14.16
N ILE A 171 25.40 4.96 -12.84
CA ILE A 171 24.26 5.02 -11.91
C ILE A 171 24.21 6.37 -11.18
N ALA A 172 25.32 7.09 -11.11
CA ALA A 172 25.42 8.37 -10.40
C ALA A 172 24.94 9.60 -11.22
N ARG A 173 24.30 9.40 -12.38
CA ARG A 173 23.82 10.46 -13.28
C ARG A 173 22.37 10.82 -13.02
#